data_AF-A0AA35WRL8-F1
#
_entry.id   AF-A0AA35WRL8-F1
#
_cell.length_a   1.000
_cell.length_b   1.000
_cell.length_c   1.000
_cell.angle_alpha   90.00
_cell.angle_beta   90.00
_cell.angle_gamma   90.00
#
_symmetry.space_group_name_H-M   'P 1'
#
loop_
_entity.id
_entity.type
_entity.pdbx_description
1 polymer ?
#
loop_
_entity_poly.entity_id
_entity_poly.type
_entity_poly.pdbx_seq_one_letter_code
_entity_poly.pdbx_strand_id
1 'polypeptide(L)'
;MSSGDPKHDKIITLNIPFYVLLQQIQGILGGLNEDERGLVLHLLEEARKLSGEGGLFTELVVYDLLFGYNDPLLVYIIKDIEALPDVLGDWVKKLKTFAKTINPLFGLENVTEVEYGNQVYTGKDDISQIGQFIEWNGNFEIYKHGGWGTPAAKMLNGTAGFIFPPGVKKGHNVTAFISELYRSGYFSFTEVKTLYGINLYRYALPGDELVSANQDPGFYANGPNGVLNLTA
;
A
#
# COMPACT_ATOMS: atom_id res chain seq x y z
N MET A 1 0.39 5.38 -24.61
CA MET A 1 -0.75 6.18 -25.09
C MET A 1 -1.64 6.47 -23.89
N SER A 2 -1.98 7.73 -23.65
CA SER A 2 -2.89 8.15 -22.57
C SER A 2 -4.23 8.58 -23.17
N SER A 3 -5.33 8.49 -22.42
CA SER A 3 -6.64 9.02 -22.81
C SER A 3 -6.71 10.55 -22.77
N GLY A 4 -5.82 11.19 -22.01
CA GLY A 4 -5.77 12.65 -21.85
C GLY A 4 -4.47 13.11 -21.16
N ASP A 5 -4.44 14.39 -20.77
CA ASP A 5 -3.27 15.00 -20.12
C ASP A 5 -3.46 14.98 -18.59
N PRO A 6 -2.67 14.19 -17.85
CA PRO A 6 -2.84 14.06 -16.41
C PRO A 6 -2.64 15.39 -15.65
N LYS A 7 -1.99 16.39 -16.25
CA LYS A 7 -1.81 17.72 -15.62
C LYS A 7 -3.05 18.61 -15.68
N HIS A 8 -4.07 18.22 -16.44
CA HIS A 8 -5.29 18.99 -16.65
C HIS A 8 -6.55 18.17 -16.37
N ASP A 9 -6.50 16.85 -16.61
CA ASP A 9 -7.61 15.95 -16.35
C ASP A 9 -7.88 15.85 -14.85
N LYS A 10 -9.17 15.86 -14.49
CA LYS A 10 -9.64 15.80 -13.11
C LYS A 10 -10.40 14.52 -12.81
N ILE A 11 -10.33 14.09 -11.56
CA ILE A 11 -11.06 12.94 -11.04
C ILE A 11 -11.69 13.29 -9.69
N ILE A 12 -12.90 12.77 -9.45
CA ILE A 12 -13.54 12.79 -8.14
C ILE A 12 -13.31 11.43 -7.48
N THR A 13 -12.71 11.43 -6.30
CA THR A 13 -12.37 10.21 -5.56
C THR A 13 -12.59 10.40 -4.05
N LEU A 14 -12.45 9.31 -3.30
CA LEU A 14 -12.38 9.36 -1.84
C LEU A 14 -11.27 10.31 -1.40
N ASN A 15 -11.54 11.15 -0.42
CA ASN A 15 -10.51 11.92 0.25
C ASN A 15 -9.68 10.99 1.15
N ILE A 16 -8.65 10.38 0.57
CA ILE A 16 -7.79 9.39 1.23
C ILE A 16 -7.09 9.99 2.45
N PRO A 17 -6.43 11.17 2.37
CA PRO A 17 -5.84 11.81 3.55
C PRO A 17 -6.82 11.98 4.71
N PHE A 18 -8.01 12.50 4.43
CA PHE A 18 -9.04 12.67 5.45
C PHE A 18 -9.50 11.35 6.06
N TYR A 19 -9.73 10.33 5.24
CA TYR A 19 -10.15 9.01 5.72
C TYR A 19 -9.08 8.36 6.62
N VAL A 20 -7.80 8.41 6.22
CA VAL A 20 -6.68 7.88 7.02
C VAL A 20 -6.53 8.66 8.33
N LEU A 21 -6.64 9.99 8.29
CA LEU A 21 -6.62 10.83 9.48
C LEU A 21 -7.72 10.42 10.48
N LEU A 22 -8.95 10.19 9.99
CA LEU A 22 -10.05 9.72 10.84
C LEU A 22 -9.76 8.36 11.48
N GLN A 23 -9.13 7.43 10.76
CA GLN A 23 -8.74 6.13 11.33
C GLN A 23 -7.66 6.27 12.39
N GLN A 24 -6.61 7.05 12.12
CA GLN A 24 -5.49 7.20 13.05
C GLN A 24 -5.90 7.98 14.31
N ILE A 25 -6.74 9.01 14.17
CA ILE A 25 -7.15 9.83 15.30
C ILE A 25 -8.09 9.10 16.26
N GLN A 26 -8.85 8.09 15.80
CA GLN A 26 -9.69 7.25 16.69
C GLN A 26 -8.88 6.60 17.82
N GLY A 27 -7.64 6.16 17.54
CA GLY A 27 -6.74 5.61 18.56
C GLY A 27 -6.37 6.65 19.63
N ILE A 28 -6.25 7.93 19.25
CA ILE A 28 -5.98 9.02 20.18
C ILE A 28 -7.24 9.33 20.99
N LEU A 29 -8.38 9.49 20.32
CA LEU A 29 -9.67 9.83 20.93
C LEU A 29 -10.08 8.82 22.02
N GLY A 30 -9.76 7.54 21.85
CA GLY A 30 -10.05 6.49 22.83
C GLY A 30 -9.37 6.70 24.19
N GLY A 31 -8.26 7.44 24.24
CA GLY A 31 -7.55 7.78 25.47
C GLY A 31 -7.96 9.10 26.13
N LEU A 32 -8.91 9.83 25.55
CA LEU A 32 -9.34 11.16 25.98
C LEU A 32 -10.65 11.10 26.77
N ASN A 33 -10.88 12.07 27.66
CA ASN A 33 -12.19 12.31 28.27
C ASN A 33 -13.15 13.03 27.30
N GLU A 34 -14.42 13.21 27.68
CA GLU A 34 -15.43 13.77 26.78
C GLU A 34 -15.14 15.20 26.33
N ASP A 35 -14.65 16.07 27.23
CA ASP A 35 -14.33 17.47 26.92
C ASP A 35 -13.12 17.55 25.98
N GLU A 36 -12.09 16.77 26.26
CA GLU A 36 -10.89 16.65 25.42
C GLU A 36 -11.26 16.17 24.01
N ARG A 37 -12.10 15.12 23.90
CA ARG A 37 -12.61 14.64 22.60
C ARG A 37 -13.39 15.74 21.87
N GLY A 38 -14.24 16.47 22.59
CA GLY A 38 -15.01 17.59 22.04
C GLY A 38 -14.11 18.66 21.42
N LEU A 39 -13.01 19.01 22.10
CA LEU A 39 -12.02 19.95 21.57
C LEU A 39 -11.31 19.42 20.33
N VAL A 40 -10.85 18.16 20.32
CA VAL A 40 -10.20 17.55 19.14
C VAL A 40 -11.13 17.52 17.94
N LEU A 41 -12.39 17.10 18.14
CA LEU A 41 -13.39 17.05 17.08
C LEU A 41 -13.75 18.44 16.56
N HIS A 42 -13.79 19.46 17.43
CA HIS A 42 -14.01 20.83 17.02
C HIS A 42 -12.85 21.35 16.15
N LEU A 43 -11.59 21.09 16.54
CA LEU A 43 -10.42 21.47 15.74
C LEU A 43 -10.43 20.80 14.37
N LEU A 44 -10.75 19.50 14.30
CA LEU A 44 -10.89 18.78 13.04
C LEU A 44 -11.93 19.41 12.12
N GLU A 45 -13.09 19.77 12.67
CA GLU A 45 -14.18 20.36 11.91
C GLU A 45 -13.85 21.78 11.43
N GLU A 46 -13.16 22.58 12.23
CA GLU A 46 -12.68 23.90 11.81
C GLU A 46 -11.60 23.80 10.72
N ALA A 47 -10.63 22.90 10.88
CA ALA A 47 -9.61 22.64 9.85
C ALA A 47 -10.25 22.21 8.53
N ARG A 48 -11.29 21.37 8.58
CA ARG A 48 -12.08 20.94 7.40
C ARG A 48 -12.82 22.09 6.72
N LYS A 49 -13.40 23.01 7.49
CA LYS A 49 -14.05 24.20 6.93
C LYS A 49 -13.04 25.14 6.26
N LEU A 50 -11.90 25.35 6.92
CA LEU A 50 -10.85 26.26 6.44
C LEU A 50 -10.10 25.69 5.23
N SER A 51 -9.94 24.38 5.13
CA SER A 51 -9.34 23.70 3.98
C SER A 51 -10.19 23.79 2.72
N GLY A 52 -11.48 24.14 2.85
CA GLY A 52 -12.43 24.13 1.73
C GLY A 52 -12.79 22.71 1.26
N GLU A 53 -12.44 21.67 2.03
CA GLU A 53 -12.70 20.29 1.65
C GLU A 53 -14.16 19.92 1.83
N GLY A 54 -14.77 19.46 0.73
CA GLY A 54 -16.20 19.14 0.63
C GLY A 54 -16.68 17.91 1.41
N GLY A 55 -15.79 17.25 2.17
CA GLY A 55 -16.10 16.07 2.97
C GLY A 55 -15.37 14.81 2.49
N LEU A 56 -16.09 13.69 2.42
CA LEU A 56 -15.50 12.37 2.13
C LEU A 56 -15.00 12.23 0.69
N PHE A 57 -15.41 13.10 -0.23
CA PHE A 57 -14.98 13.08 -1.63
C PHE A 57 -14.29 14.39 -2.00
N THR A 58 -13.29 14.30 -2.87
CA THR A 58 -12.52 15.44 -3.36
C THR A 58 -12.31 15.35 -4.86
N GLU A 59 -12.21 16.50 -5.53
CA GLU A 59 -11.85 16.63 -6.94
C GLU A 59 -10.37 17.01 -7.03
N LEU A 60 -9.57 16.20 -7.74
CA LEU A 60 -8.13 16.41 -7.90
C LEU A 60 -7.72 16.31 -9.36
N VAL A 61 -6.62 16.98 -9.70
CA VAL A 61 -5.92 16.75 -10.96
C VAL A 61 -5.23 15.38 -10.88
N VAL A 62 -5.27 14.61 -11.97
CA VAL A 62 -4.70 13.24 -12.00
C VAL A 62 -3.21 13.24 -11.63
N TYR A 63 -2.45 14.21 -12.13
CA TYR A 63 -1.03 14.38 -11.82
C TYR A 63 -0.80 14.58 -10.33
N ASP A 64 -1.60 15.43 -9.69
CA ASP A 64 -1.49 15.75 -8.27
C ASP A 64 -1.80 14.52 -7.41
N LEU A 65 -2.85 13.77 -7.74
CA LEU A 65 -3.19 12.53 -7.04
C LEU A 65 -2.06 11.48 -7.11
N LEU A 66 -1.42 11.33 -8.28
CA LEU A 66 -0.36 10.35 -8.48
C LEU A 66 0.95 10.81 -7.84
N PHE A 67 1.40 12.03 -8.14
CA PHE A 67 2.77 12.45 -7.87
C PHE A 67 2.93 13.40 -6.68
N GLY A 68 1.83 13.91 -6.14
CA GLY A 68 1.88 14.72 -4.92
C GLY A 68 1.07 16.00 -5.00
N TYR A 69 0.32 16.29 -3.94
CA TYR A 69 -0.17 17.61 -3.58
C TYR A 69 -0.04 17.81 -2.07
N ASN A 70 0.04 19.08 -1.64
CA ASN A 70 -0.12 19.41 -0.23
C ASN A 70 -1.61 19.39 0.09
N ASP A 71 -2.04 18.42 0.90
CA ASP A 71 -3.42 18.29 1.33
C ASP A 71 -3.81 19.46 2.24
N PRO A 72 -4.78 20.31 1.85
CA PRO A 72 -5.12 21.50 2.62
C PRO A 72 -5.56 21.17 4.05
N LEU A 73 -6.38 20.13 4.26
CA LEU A 73 -6.80 19.71 5.60
C LEU A 73 -5.60 19.30 6.47
N LEU A 74 -4.69 18.48 5.94
CA LEU A 74 -3.48 18.09 6.68
C LEU A 74 -2.60 19.31 7.04
N VAL A 75 -2.50 20.29 6.14
CA VAL A 75 -1.76 21.54 6.43
C VAL A 75 -2.43 22.32 7.57
N TYR A 76 -3.74 22.50 7.54
CA TYR A 76 -4.47 23.24 8.58
C TYR A 76 -4.44 22.52 9.92
N ILE A 77 -4.66 21.21 9.96
CA ILE A 77 -4.70 20.47 11.22
C ILE A 77 -3.33 20.44 11.92
N ILE A 78 -2.23 20.29 11.17
CA ILE A 78 -0.88 20.34 11.74
C ILE A 78 -0.67 21.71 12.40
N LYS A 79 -0.98 22.79 11.68
CA LYS A 79 -0.86 24.16 12.17
C LYS A 79 -1.70 24.41 13.43
N ASP A 80 -2.96 23.97 13.44
CA ASP A 80 -3.88 24.18 14.55
C ASP A 80 -3.45 23.40 15.80
N ILE A 81 -3.00 22.15 15.63
CA ILE A 81 -2.46 21.33 16.74
C ILE A 81 -1.17 21.95 17.30
N GLU A 82 -0.27 22.42 16.43
CA GLU A 82 0.98 23.06 16.86
C GLU A 82 0.74 24.34 17.68
N ALA A 83 -0.31 25.09 17.34
CA ALA A 83 -0.71 26.33 18.02
C ALA A 83 -1.33 26.12 19.42
N LEU A 84 -1.73 24.88 19.77
CA LEU A 84 -2.34 24.61 21.09
C LEU A 84 -1.35 24.88 22.24
N PRO A 85 -1.77 25.55 23.33
CA PRO A 85 -0.93 25.70 24.52
C PRO A 85 -0.69 24.37 25.23
N ASP A 86 0.57 24.07 25.58
CA ASP A 86 0.92 22.85 26.32
C ASP A 86 0.28 22.79 27.73
N VAL A 87 -0.18 23.95 28.23
CA VAL A 87 -0.87 24.09 29.53
C VAL A 87 -2.21 23.36 29.58
N LEU A 88 -2.80 23.07 28.41
CA LEU A 88 -4.10 22.41 28.29
C LEU A 88 -4.08 20.94 28.69
N GLY A 89 -2.89 20.35 28.84
CA GLY A 89 -2.71 19.01 29.41
C GLY A 89 -1.84 18.10 28.56
N ASP A 90 -1.55 16.91 29.10
CA ASP A 90 -0.66 15.94 28.46
C ASP A 90 -1.24 15.35 27.15
N TRP A 91 -2.56 15.42 26.95
CA TRP A 91 -3.20 15.03 25.69
C TRP A 91 -2.77 15.93 24.52
N VAL A 92 -2.52 17.23 24.75
CA VAL A 92 -2.01 18.15 23.72
C VAL A 92 -0.60 17.75 23.30
N LYS A 93 0.25 17.33 24.24
CA LYS A 93 1.58 16.82 23.91
C LYS A 93 1.49 15.57 23.03
N LYS A 94 0.56 14.66 23.32
CA LYS A 94 0.31 13.46 22.49
C LYS A 94 -0.17 13.85 21.09
N LEU A 95 -1.09 14.80 20.96
CA LEU A 95 -1.55 15.31 19.67
C LEU A 95 -0.44 15.99 18.88
N LYS A 96 0.40 16.81 19.52
CA LYS A 96 1.55 17.43 18.85
C LYS A 96 2.57 16.41 18.37
N THR A 97 2.82 15.36 19.17
CA THR A 97 3.66 14.24 18.72
C THR A 97 3.04 13.53 17.53
N PHE A 98 1.72 13.31 17.53
CA PHE A 98 1.01 12.75 16.39
C PHE A 98 1.08 13.66 15.15
N ALA A 99 0.82 14.96 15.28
CA ALA A 99 0.88 15.92 14.17
C ALA A 99 2.27 15.93 13.49
N LYS A 100 3.35 15.76 14.25
CA LYS A 100 4.71 15.63 13.71
C LYS A 100 4.94 14.39 12.85
N THR A 101 4.08 13.37 12.97
CA THR A 101 4.13 12.17 12.13
C THR A 101 3.37 12.33 10.81
N ILE A 102 2.54 13.37 10.68
CA ILE A 102 1.75 13.63 9.48
C ILE A 102 2.64 14.33 8.45
N ASN A 103 2.68 13.77 7.23
CA ASN A 103 3.24 14.44 6.07
C ASN A 103 2.08 15.08 5.28
N PRO A 104 2.05 16.42 5.10
CA PRO A 104 0.99 17.06 4.32
C PRO A 104 1.10 16.76 2.81
N LEU A 105 2.25 16.29 2.32
CA LEU A 105 2.42 15.87 0.93
C LEU A 105 1.86 14.46 0.73
N PHE A 106 0.76 14.36 -0.01
CA PHE A 106 0.12 13.09 -0.37
C PHE A 106 0.21 12.84 -1.88
N GLY A 107 0.64 11.63 -2.26
CA GLY A 107 0.63 11.13 -3.64
C GLY A 107 0.74 9.61 -3.68
N LEU A 108 0.04 8.96 -4.61
CA LEU A 108 -0.02 7.49 -4.70
C LEU A 108 1.32 6.85 -5.12
N GLU A 109 2.10 7.57 -5.93
CA GLU A 109 3.42 7.14 -6.44
C GLU A 109 4.56 7.81 -5.66
N ASN A 110 4.27 8.43 -4.52
CA ASN A 110 5.28 9.10 -3.71
C ASN A 110 6.11 8.06 -2.94
N VAL A 111 7.23 7.64 -3.51
CA VAL A 111 8.16 6.72 -2.86
C VAL A 111 9.04 7.49 -1.86
N THR A 112 8.71 7.38 -0.58
CA THR A 112 9.47 8.00 0.51
C THR A 112 10.46 7.06 1.19
N GLU A 113 10.44 5.77 0.84
CA GLU A 113 11.27 4.75 1.46
C GLU A 113 12.58 4.52 0.69
N VAL A 114 13.67 4.29 1.42
CA VAL A 114 14.94 3.88 0.84
C VAL A 114 14.90 2.37 0.60
N GLU A 115 15.02 1.96 -0.66
CA GLU A 115 15.20 0.56 -1.03
C GLU A 115 16.68 0.17 -0.99
N TYR A 116 17.00 -0.84 -0.21
CA TYR A 116 18.22 -1.62 -0.31
C TYR A 116 18.14 -2.53 -1.55
N GLY A 117 19.28 -2.78 -2.19
CA GLY A 117 19.34 -3.65 -3.36
C GLY A 117 18.80 -5.06 -3.08
N ASN A 118 18.16 -5.66 -4.09
CA ASN A 118 17.65 -7.03 -4.02
C ASN A 118 18.74 -8.03 -4.47
N GLN A 119 18.74 -9.22 -3.87
CA GLN A 119 19.61 -10.31 -4.30
C GLN A 119 18.78 -11.41 -4.97
N VAL A 120 19.23 -11.82 -6.16
CA VAL A 120 18.60 -12.89 -6.95
C VAL A 120 19.66 -13.84 -7.48
N TYR A 121 19.28 -15.09 -7.69
CA TYR A 121 20.16 -16.07 -8.33
C TYR A 121 20.41 -15.74 -9.80
N THR A 122 21.68 -15.79 -10.22
CA THR A 122 22.08 -15.51 -11.61
C THR A 122 21.82 -16.67 -12.57
N GLY A 123 21.60 -17.87 -12.05
CA GLY A 123 21.49 -19.09 -12.84
C GLY A 123 22.83 -19.68 -13.31
N LYS A 124 23.97 -19.11 -12.87
CA LYS A 124 25.31 -19.57 -13.27
C LYS A 124 25.60 -21.01 -12.87
N ASP A 125 25.29 -21.37 -11.61
CA ASP A 125 25.58 -22.71 -11.07
C ASP A 125 24.42 -23.67 -11.32
N ASP A 126 23.18 -23.16 -11.34
CA ASP A 126 21.98 -23.90 -11.69
C ASP A 126 21.00 -22.99 -12.44
N ILE A 127 20.79 -23.25 -13.73
CA ILE A 127 19.88 -22.47 -14.57
C ILE A 127 18.42 -22.57 -14.10
N SER A 128 18.06 -23.60 -13.33
CA SER A 128 16.72 -23.73 -12.76
C SER A 128 16.42 -22.68 -11.68
N GLN A 129 17.45 -22.02 -11.14
CA GLN A 129 17.33 -20.99 -10.11
C GLN A 129 17.33 -19.56 -10.66
N ILE A 130 17.51 -19.36 -11.98
CA ILE A 130 17.67 -18.01 -12.54
C ILE A 130 16.52 -17.07 -12.12
N GLY A 131 16.90 -15.89 -11.62
CA GLY A 131 15.99 -14.82 -11.22
C GLY A 131 15.20 -15.07 -9.94
N GLN A 132 15.36 -16.23 -9.27
CA GLN A 132 14.72 -16.52 -7.99
C GLN A 132 15.25 -15.56 -6.91
N PHE A 133 14.34 -15.04 -6.08
CA PHE A 133 14.72 -14.16 -4.97
C PHE A 133 15.52 -14.91 -3.89
N ILE A 134 16.55 -14.25 -3.39
CA ILE A 134 17.30 -14.64 -2.20
C ILE A 134 16.96 -13.67 -1.07
N GLU A 135 17.03 -12.38 -1.38
CA GLU A 135 16.88 -11.30 -0.41
C GLU A 135 16.11 -10.14 -1.05
N TRP A 136 15.14 -9.62 -0.32
CA TRP A 136 14.40 -8.42 -0.68
C TRP A 136 14.65 -7.35 0.38
N ASN A 137 15.20 -6.22 -0.05
CA ASN A 137 15.41 -5.05 0.81
C ASN A 137 16.12 -5.37 2.15
N GLY A 138 17.23 -6.11 2.13
CA GLY A 138 17.96 -6.47 3.36
C GLY A 138 17.45 -7.73 4.09
N ASN A 139 16.37 -8.35 3.61
CA ASN A 139 15.65 -9.39 4.35
C ASN A 139 15.43 -10.67 3.53
N PHE A 140 15.56 -11.83 4.18
CA PHE A 140 15.34 -13.16 3.56
C PHE A 140 13.89 -13.63 3.62
N GLU A 141 13.03 -12.87 4.30
CA GLU A 141 11.59 -13.10 4.40
C GLU A 141 10.83 -11.79 4.26
N ILE A 142 9.55 -11.90 3.92
CA ILE A 142 8.63 -10.79 3.85
C ILE A 142 8.31 -10.34 5.27
N TYR A 143 8.75 -9.12 5.59
CA TYR A 143 8.69 -8.57 6.95
C TYR A 143 7.81 -7.31 7.07
N LYS A 144 7.47 -6.65 5.95
CA LYS A 144 6.62 -5.46 5.97
C LYS A 144 5.19 -5.82 6.38
N HIS A 145 4.48 -4.82 6.93
CA HIS A 145 3.09 -4.95 7.36
C HIS A 145 2.85 -6.01 8.44
N GLY A 146 3.73 -6.06 9.44
CA GLY A 146 3.68 -7.05 10.52
C GLY A 146 4.09 -8.48 10.12
N GLY A 147 4.38 -8.70 8.83
CA GLY A 147 4.63 -10.02 8.24
C GLY A 147 3.36 -10.88 8.22
N TRP A 148 3.20 -11.66 7.16
CA TRP A 148 2.03 -12.54 6.98
C TRP A 148 1.79 -13.52 8.13
N GLY A 149 0.55 -14.01 8.28
CA GLY A 149 0.11 -14.81 9.43
C GLY A 149 0.80 -16.16 9.60
N THR A 150 1.47 -16.67 8.57
CA THR A 150 2.19 -17.96 8.62
C THR A 150 3.62 -17.85 8.09
N PRO A 151 4.55 -18.70 8.53
CA PRO A 151 5.91 -18.75 7.98
C PRO A 151 5.94 -18.96 6.46
N ALA A 152 5.04 -19.80 5.93
CA ALA A 152 4.95 -20.06 4.50
C ALA A 152 4.58 -18.80 3.69
N ALA A 153 3.63 -18.01 4.19
CA ALA A 153 3.23 -16.77 3.54
C ALA A 153 4.32 -15.70 3.58
N LYS A 154 5.24 -15.76 4.56
CA LYS A 154 6.40 -14.86 4.66
C LYS A 154 7.57 -15.23 3.73
N MET A 155 7.53 -16.38 3.05
CA MET A 155 8.64 -16.79 2.20
C MET A 155 8.74 -15.93 0.94
N LEU A 156 9.97 -15.53 0.59
CA LEU A 156 10.30 -14.94 -0.72
C LEU A 156 10.40 -16.06 -1.76
N ASN A 157 9.26 -16.44 -2.34
CA ASN A 157 9.19 -17.46 -3.38
C ASN A 157 9.08 -16.84 -4.78
N GLY A 158 9.80 -17.42 -5.73
CA GLY A 158 9.68 -17.07 -7.14
C GLY A 158 10.65 -16.00 -7.60
N THR A 159 10.46 -15.58 -8.84
CA THR A 159 11.23 -14.51 -9.47
C THR A 159 10.53 -13.15 -9.31
N ALA A 160 11.09 -12.09 -9.89
CA ALA A 160 10.41 -10.80 -10.02
C ALA A 160 9.35 -10.74 -11.13
N GLY A 161 8.99 -11.88 -11.74
CA GLY A 161 7.98 -11.96 -12.80
C GLY A 161 8.46 -11.55 -14.20
N PHE A 162 9.66 -10.94 -14.33
CA PHE A 162 10.24 -10.58 -15.63
C PHE A 162 10.91 -11.75 -16.35
N ILE A 163 11.48 -12.69 -15.60
CA ILE A 163 12.19 -13.88 -16.10
C ILE A 163 11.71 -15.07 -15.28
N PHE A 164 11.60 -16.23 -15.92
CA PHE A 164 11.36 -17.50 -15.25
C PHE A 164 12.40 -18.53 -15.69
N PRO A 165 12.69 -19.56 -14.86
CA PRO A 165 13.54 -20.66 -15.26
C PRO A 165 13.11 -21.30 -16.58
N PRO A 166 14.07 -21.75 -17.43
CA PRO A 166 13.74 -22.35 -18.71
C PRO A 166 12.98 -23.67 -18.55
N GLY A 167 12.22 -24.04 -19.58
CA GLY A 167 11.50 -25.31 -19.61
C GLY A 167 10.16 -25.29 -18.87
N VAL A 168 9.52 -24.12 -18.74
CA VAL A 168 8.14 -24.00 -18.24
C VAL A 168 7.16 -24.89 -19.01
N LYS A 169 6.20 -25.49 -18.30
CA LYS A 169 5.25 -26.48 -18.84
C LYS A 169 3.80 -26.11 -18.49
N LYS A 170 2.88 -26.46 -19.38
CA LYS A 170 1.43 -26.20 -19.23
C LYS A 170 0.81 -26.76 -17.94
N GLY A 171 1.39 -27.78 -17.32
CA GLY A 171 0.89 -28.40 -16.08
C GLY A 171 1.58 -27.94 -14.80
N HIS A 172 2.48 -26.96 -14.87
CA HIS A 172 3.27 -26.51 -13.72
C HIS A 172 3.02 -25.03 -13.50
N ASN A 173 2.86 -24.63 -12.24
CA ASN A 173 2.75 -23.22 -11.88
C ASN A 173 4.12 -22.54 -11.95
N VAL A 174 4.10 -21.24 -12.21
CA VAL A 174 5.26 -20.37 -12.01
C VAL A 174 4.98 -19.45 -10.83
N THR A 175 6.01 -19.11 -10.05
CA THR A 175 5.86 -18.29 -8.86
C THR A 175 6.62 -16.99 -9.04
N ALA A 176 6.04 -15.88 -8.59
CA ALA A 176 6.72 -14.61 -8.50
C ALA A 176 6.49 -13.96 -7.14
N PHE A 177 7.49 -13.22 -6.67
CA PHE A 177 7.34 -12.28 -5.58
C PHE A 177 6.89 -10.93 -6.15
N ILE A 178 5.76 -10.42 -5.65
CA ILE A 178 5.16 -9.16 -6.07
C ILE A 178 5.39 -8.15 -4.94
N SER A 179 6.40 -7.31 -5.11
CA SER A 179 6.85 -6.35 -4.08
C SER A 179 5.74 -5.41 -3.62
N GLU A 180 4.89 -4.96 -4.55
CA GLU A 180 3.79 -4.03 -4.29
C GLU A 180 2.66 -4.67 -3.48
N LEU A 181 2.54 -5.99 -3.53
CA LEU A 181 1.58 -6.76 -2.71
C LEU A 181 2.24 -7.36 -1.47
N TYR A 182 3.54 -7.12 -1.28
CA TYR A 182 4.36 -7.74 -0.26
C TYR A 182 4.18 -9.25 -0.17
N ARG A 183 3.94 -9.95 -1.29
CA ARG A 183 3.51 -11.36 -1.28
C ARG A 183 4.10 -12.12 -2.46
N SER A 184 4.46 -13.37 -2.21
CA SER A 184 4.67 -14.34 -3.29
C SER A 184 3.35 -14.97 -3.72
N GLY A 185 3.16 -15.08 -5.03
CA GLY A 185 2.00 -15.74 -5.60
C GLY A 185 2.33 -16.60 -6.80
N TYR A 186 1.49 -17.60 -7.03
CA TYR A 186 1.66 -18.50 -8.16
C TYR A 186 0.71 -18.18 -9.31
N PHE A 187 1.12 -18.53 -10.52
CA PHE A 187 0.40 -18.33 -11.75
C PHE A 187 0.28 -19.66 -12.48
N SER A 188 -0.92 -19.95 -12.99
CA SER A 188 -1.23 -21.19 -13.68
C SER A 188 -1.41 -20.96 -15.17
N PHE A 189 -1.04 -21.97 -15.97
CA PHE A 189 -1.23 -21.94 -17.40
C PHE A 189 -2.71 -21.79 -17.77
N THR A 190 -3.00 -20.95 -18.75
CA THR A 190 -4.35 -20.72 -19.26
C THR A 190 -4.47 -21.11 -20.73
N GLU A 191 -3.57 -20.61 -21.58
CA GLU A 191 -3.65 -20.83 -23.03
C GLU A 191 -2.30 -20.69 -23.72
N VAL A 192 -2.21 -21.23 -24.94
CA VAL A 192 -1.10 -20.96 -25.86
C VAL A 192 -1.45 -19.73 -26.69
N LYS A 193 -0.51 -18.78 -26.79
CA LYS A 193 -0.58 -17.64 -27.70
C LYS A 193 0.55 -17.71 -28.70
N THR A 194 0.33 -17.17 -29.89
CA THR A 194 1.41 -16.97 -30.87
C THR A 194 1.60 -15.48 -31.08
N LEU A 195 2.82 -14.99 -30.86
CA LEU A 195 3.18 -13.59 -31.06
C LEU A 195 4.43 -13.54 -31.93
N TYR A 196 4.35 -12.83 -33.06
CA TYR A 196 5.45 -12.75 -34.05
C TYR A 196 6.02 -14.13 -34.46
N GLY A 197 5.15 -15.14 -34.56
CA GLY A 197 5.54 -16.51 -34.92
C GLY A 197 6.14 -17.34 -33.77
N ILE A 198 6.26 -16.77 -32.56
CA ILE A 198 6.76 -17.47 -31.37
C ILE A 198 5.57 -17.97 -30.54
N ASN A 199 5.57 -19.26 -30.22
CA ASN A 199 4.59 -19.85 -29.32
C ASN A 199 4.92 -19.52 -27.86
N LEU A 200 3.96 -18.93 -27.17
CA LEU A 200 4.04 -18.48 -25.80
C LEU A 200 2.99 -19.21 -24.95
N TYR A 201 3.32 -19.43 -23.68
CA TYR A 201 2.36 -19.89 -22.69
C TYR A 201 1.89 -18.70 -21.87
N ARG A 202 0.57 -18.50 -21.84
CA ARG A 202 -0.05 -17.51 -20.98
C ARG A 202 -0.26 -18.12 -19.60
N TYR A 203 0.36 -17.52 -18.60
CA TYR A 203 0.11 -17.79 -17.19
C TYR A 203 -0.72 -16.66 -16.60
N ALA A 204 -1.67 -17.00 -15.73
CA ALA A 204 -2.54 -16.03 -15.06
C ALA A 204 -2.67 -16.38 -13.57
N LEU A 205 -2.94 -15.35 -12.76
CA LEU A 205 -3.25 -15.52 -11.35
C LEU A 205 -4.57 -16.29 -11.23
N PRO A 206 -4.59 -17.48 -10.61
CA PRO A 206 -5.83 -18.21 -10.42
C PRO A 206 -6.65 -17.58 -9.29
N GLY A 207 -7.97 -17.76 -9.34
CA GLY A 207 -8.88 -17.11 -8.39
C GLY A 207 -8.75 -17.58 -6.94
N ASP A 208 -8.17 -18.77 -6.73
CA ASP A 208 -7.89 -19.32 -5.40
C ASP A 208 -6.65 -18.70 -4.74
N GLU A 209 -5.86 -17.89 -5.46
CA GLU A 209 -4.72 -17.19 -4.88
C GLU A 209 -5.15 -16.00 -4.00
N LEU A 210 -6.35 -15.46 -4.21
CA LEU A 210 -6.89 -14.33 -3.44
C LEU A 210 -8.14 -14.75 -2.64
N VAL A 211 -8.08 -15.88 -1.95
CA VAL A 211 -9.16 -16.31 -1.05
C VAL A 211 -9.11 -15.59 0.31
N SER A 212 -10.25 -15.56 1.00
CA SER A 212 -10.37 -14.98 2.34
C SER A 212 -9.48 -15.68 3.37
N ALA A 213 -9.19 -14.99 4.48
CA ALA A 213 -8.35 -15.51 5.56
C ALA A 213 -8.88 -16.80 6.21
N ASN A 214 -10.19 -17.08 6.07
CA ASN A 214 -10.78 -18.34 6.54
C ASN A 214 -10.30 -19.57 5.73
N GLN A 215 -9.95 -19.34 4.46
CA GLN A 215 -9.51 -20.39 3.53
C GLN A 215 -7.98 -20.42 3.44
N ASP A 216 -7.34 -19.26 3.51
CA ASP A 216 -5.89 -19.13 3.61
C ASP A 216 -5.50 -18.22 4.79
N PRO A 217 -5.27 -18.79 5.98
CA PRO A 217 -4.90 -18.01 7.17
C PRO A 217 -3.49 -17.40 7.08
N GLY A 218 -2.73 -17.72 6.02
CA GLY A 218 -1.44 -17.09 5.74
C GLY A 218 -1.57 -15.59 5.48
N PHE A 219 -2.65 -15.14 4.84
CA PHE A 219 -2.82 -13.75 4.45
C PHE A 219 -3.96 -13.11 5.26
N TYR A 220 -3.75 -11.90 5.79
CA TYR A 220 -4.73 -11.19 6.63
C TYR A 220 -5.91 -10.59 5.83
N ALA A 221 -6.53 -11.39 4.96
CA ALA A 221 -7.70 -11.00 4.18
C ALA A 221 -8.98 -11.03 5.07
N ASN A 222 -9.18 -10.00 5.89
CA ASN A 222 -10.44 -9.75 6.60
C ASN A 222 -11.52 -9.18 5.66
N GLY A 223 -11.65 -9.74 4.45
CA GLY A 223 -12.50 -9.26 3.37
C GLY A 223 -13.00 -10.39 2.48
N PRO A 224 -13.83 -10.08 1.46
CA PRO A 224 -14.31 -11.07 0.51
C PRO A 224 -13.16 -11.68 -0.31
N ASN A 225 -13.43 -12.80 -0.99
CA ASN A 225 -12.49 -13.34 -1.98
C ASN A 225 -12.23 -12.29 -3.08
N GLY A 226 -11.00 -12.22 -3.56
CA GLY A 226 -10.54 -11.30 -4.59
C GLY A 226 -9.91 -10.00 -4.08
N VAL A 227 -9.84 -9.78 -2.75
CA VAL A 227 -9.16 -8.62 -2.16
C VAL A 227 -8.09 -9.03 -1.15
N LEU A 228 -7.08 -8.18 -1.00
CA LEU A 228 -6.00 -8.34 -0.02
C LEU A 228 -5.94 -7.10 0.86
N ASN A 229 -5.86 -7.29 2.18
CA ASN A 229 -5.67 -6.18 3.10
C ASN A 229 -4.18 -5.89 3.27
N LEU A 230 -3.75 -4.68 2.90
CA LEU A 230 -2.37 -4.21 3.02
C LEU A 230 -2.18 -3.17 4.15
N THR A 231 -3.17 -3.01 5.04
CA THR A 231 -3.09 -2.07 6.16
C THR A 231 -2.43 -2.64 7.42
N ALA A 232 -2.08 -3.92 7.42
CA ALA A 232 -1.51 -4.62 8.59
C ALA A 232 -0.10 -4.15 8.93
#